data_AF-A0A7X6YLZ3-F1
#
_entry.id   AF-A0A7X6YLZ3-F1
#
_cell.length_a   1.000
_cell.length_b   1.000
_cell.length_c   1.000
_cell.angle_alpha   90.00
_cell.angle_beta   90.00
_cell.angle_gamma   90.00
#
_symmetry.space_group_name_H-M   'P 1'
#
loop_
_entity.id
_entity.type
_entity.pdbx_description
1 polymer ?
#
loop_
_entity_poly.entity_id
_entity_poly.type
_entity_poly.pdbx_seq_one_letter_code
_entity_poly.pdbx_strand_id
1 'polypeptide(L)'
;MYISGTYKLEVYGAQGGALGGTSGGKGGYSSGTVYLEKGTILYIGVGGSGNTTTSTSNGAGGYNGGSGGYYSNDGAAGRNTTFASGGGLTHIATQDGTLSSIGAANISKVLIVAGGGGGASSNFRYDSSGKICTVAIQGGSGGGTNGGDPIKSASGGDGGYAPTNVRGTPSGIPYLGNKMYFGVGAGVGAGAGYCGGYGLNNSYGSGCGGGCGYISPTLNAQSSSNAQRAGNGLAIITLQ
;
A
#
# COMPACT_ATOMS: atom_id res chain seq x y z
N MET A 1 13.00 -23.58 -9.00
CA MET A 1 13.89 -24.07 -7.92
C MET A 1 14.75 -25.20 -8.45
N TYR A 2 16.04 -25.23 -8.08
CA TYR A 2 17.00 -26.22 -8.58
C TYR A 2 17.10 -27.48 -7.70
N ILE A 3 16.59 -27.41 -6.47
CA ILE A 3 16.61 -28.49 -5.47
C ILE A 3 15.22 -28.57 -4.83
N SER A 4 14.72 -29.78 -4.55
CA SER A 4 13.50 -29.95 -3.74
C SER A 4 13.81 -29.69 -2.28
N GLY A 5 12.95 -28.99 -1.57
CA GLY A 5 13.17 -28.70 -0.15
C GLY A 5 12.22 -27.67 0.42
N THR A 6 12.39 -27.39 1.71
CA THR A 6 11.64 -26.34 2.39
C THR A 6 12.32 -25.00 2.20
N TYR A 7 11.58 -24.04 1.66
CA TYR A 7 12.06 -22.68 1.45
C TYR A 7 11.31 -21.72 2.35
N LYS A 8 12.05 -20.80 2.97
CA LYS A 8 11.49 -19.60 3.58
C LYS A 8 11.31 -18.53 2.51
N LEU A 9 10.10 -18.01 2.42
CA LEU A 9 9.73 -16.88 1.58
C LEU A 9 9.59 -15.64 2.46
N GLU A 10 10.22 -14.54 2.07
CA GLU A 10 10.09 -13.25 2.74
C GLU A 10 9.82 -12.18 1.68
N VAL A 11 8.79 -11.38 1.91
CA VAL A 11 8.44 -10.27 1.03
C VAL A 11 8.22 -9.00 1.83
N TYR A 12 8.63 -7.89 1.23
CA TYR A 12 8.43 -6.58 1.77
C TYR A 12 7.81 -5.65 0.74
N GLY A 13 6.75 -4.96 1.11
CA GLY A 13 6.11 -3.95 0.26
C GLY A 13 6.98 -2.70 0.12
N ALA A 14 6.63 -1.86 -0.84
CA ALA A 14 7.33 -0.60 -1.07
C ALA A 14 6.76 0.56 -0.25
N GLN A 15 7.56 1.59 -0.03
CA GLN A 15 7.14 2.82 0.64
C GLN A 15 6.29 3.72 -0.27
N GLY A 16 5.32 4.45 0.29
CA GLY A 16 4.65 5.55 -0.40
C GLY A 16 5.54 6.79 -0.57
N GLY A 17 5.15 7.70 -1.47
CA GLY A 17 5.90 8.93 -1.74
C GLY A 17 5.84 9.95 -0.61
N ALA A 18 6.83 10.83 -0.54
CA ALA A 18 6.96 11.88 0.47
C ALA A 18 6.56 13.27 -0.07
N LEU A 19 6.32 14.23 0.82
CA LEU A 19 6.08 15.65 0.52
C LEU A 19 6.76 16.54 1.56
N GLY A 20 7.72 17.38 1.15
CA GLY A 20 8.24 18.47 1.99
C GLY A 20 8.61 18.10 3.43
N GLY A 21 9.28 16.95 3.64
CA GLY A 21 9.66 16.44 4.97
C GLY A 21 8.64 15.50 5.63
N THR A 22 7.44 15.37 5.05
CA THR A 22 6.41 14.40 5.45
C THR A 22 6.59 13.12 4.66
N SER A 23 6.94 12.02 5.32
CA SER A 23 7.18 10.75 4.63
C SER A 23 5.87 10.05 4.23
N GLY A 24 5.89 9.32 3.12
CA GLY A 24 4.90 8.26 2.90
C GLY A 24 5.08 7.11 3.89
N GLY A 25 4.04 6.30 4.03
CA GLY A 25 4.04 5.11 4.87
C GLY A 25 5.03 4.07 4.36
N LYS A 26 5.70 3.40 5.28
CA LYS A 26 6.60 2.27 4.97
C LYS A 26 5.80 1.06 4.49
N GLY A 27 6.38 0.28 3.60
CA GLY A 27 5.82 -0.99 3.15
C GLY A 27 5.86 -2.06 4.25
N GLY A 28 5.02 -3.07 4.11
CA GLY A 28 4.85 -4.16 5.05
C GLY A 28 5.88 -5.27 4.91
N TYR A 29 5.72 -6.30 5.73
CA TYR A 29 6.45 -7.56 5.68
C TYR A 29 5.49 -8.74 5.72
N SER A 30 5.82 -9.82 5.02
CA SER A 30 5.19 -11.12 5.21
C SER A 30 6.21 -12.23 4.98
N SER A 31 6.11 -13.30 5.76
CA SER A 31 6.93 -14.49 5.63
C SER A 31 6.17 -15.78 5.88
N GLY A 32 6.67 -16.85 5.31
CA GLY A 32 6.20 -18.21 5.54
C GLY A 32 7.15 -19.22 4.91
N THR A 33 6.93 -20.49 5.19
CA THR A 33 7.72 -21.60 4.66
C THR A 33 6.86 -22.50 3.79
N VAL A 34 7.44 -23.02 2.70
CA VAL A 34 6.77 -23.92 1.77
C VAL A 34 7.75 -24.96 1.25
N TYR A 35 7.29 -26.20 1.12
CA TYR A 35 8.05 -27.22 0.41
C TYR A 35 7.85 -27.05 -1.09
N LEU A 36 8.94 -26.91 -1.84
CA LEU A 36 8.94 -26.76 -3.28
C LEU A 36 9.67 -27.93 -3.91
N GLU A 37 9.10 -28.47 -4.98
CA GLU A 37 9.76 -29.48 -5.78
C GLU A 37 10.78 -28.85 -6.73
N LYS A 38 11.82 -29.61 -7.06
CA LYS A 38 12.75 -29.27 -8.13
C LYS A 38 11.95 -29.01 -9.42
N GLY A 39 12.28 -27.91 -10.08
CA GLY A 39 11.59 -27.47 -11.30
C GLY A 39 10.38 -26.57 -11.05
N THR A 40 9.90 -26.38 -9.81
CA THR A 40 8.85 -25.38 -9.54
C THR A 40 9.31 -23.98 -9.93
N ILE A 41 8.49 -23.29 -10.75
CA ILE A 41 8.72 -21.91 -11.18
C ILE A 41 7.95 -20.97 -10.25
N LEU A 42 8.63 -19.95 -9.74
CA LEU A 42 8.02 -18.87 -8.98
C LEU A 42 8.18 -17.55 -9.73
N TYR A 43 7.12 -16.76 -9.72
CA TYR A 43 7.09 -15.41 -10.27
C TYR A 43 7.07 -14.41 -9.11
N ILE A 44 7.86 -13.35 -9.25
CA ILE A 44 8.07 -12.36 -8.19
C ILE A 44 7.74 -10.98 -8.75
N GLY A 45 6.66 -10.38 -8.24
CA GLY A 45 6.37 -8.97 -8.51
C GLY A 45 6.90 -8.11 -7.37
N VAL A 46 7.92 -7.30 -7.61
CA VAL A 46 8.54 -6.43 -6.60
C VAL A 46 7.94 -5.03 -6.66
N GLY A 47 7.37 -4.54 -5.55
CA GLY A 47 6.70 -3.24 -5.54
C GLY A 47 7.65 -2.06 -5.81
N GLY A 48 7.23 -1.08 -6.59
CA GLY A 48 7.96 0.19 -6.74
C GLY A 48 7.61 1.19 -5.63
N SER A 49 8.54 2.02 -5.20
CA SER A 49 8.24 3.11 -4.28
C SER A 49 7.32 4.14 -4.92
N GLY A 50 6.46 4.76 -4.12
CA GLY A 50 5.69 5.91 -4.54
C GLY A 50 6.59 7.12 -4.82
N ASN A 51 6.18 7.91 -5.79
CA ASN A 51 6.75 9.21 -6.16
C ASN A 51 6.13 10.36 -5.36
N THR A 52 6.96 11.39 -5.16
CA THR A 52 6.56 12.73 -4.74
C THR A 52 5.65 13.36 -5.80
N THR A 53 4.62 14.06 -5.36
CA THR A 53 3.78 14.90 -6.22
C THR A 53 4.19 16.36 -6.06
N THR A 54 4.22 17.12 -7.16
CA THR A 54 4.63 18.53 -7.16
C THR A 54 3.43 19.44 -7.40
N SER A 55 3.62 20.75 -7.24
CA SER A 55 2.59 21.76 -7.54
C SER A 55 2.24 21.90 -9.02
N THR A 56 2.89 21.14 -9.90
CA THR A 56 2.70 21.24 -11.36
C THR A 56 2.35 19.90 -12.01
N SER A 57 2.39 18.79 -11.28
CA SER A 57 2.12 17.47 -11.86
C SER A 57 1.73 16.42 -10.83
N ASN A 58 0.78 15.56 -11.21
CA ASN A 58 0.44 14.33 -10.48
C ASN A 58 1.62 13.33 -10.53
N GLY A 59 1.91 12.67 -9.41
CA GLY A 59 2.93 11.62 -9.35
C GLY A 59 2.39 10.25 -9.80
N ALA A 60 3.14 9.52 -10.62
CA ALA A 60 2.80 8.13 -10.95
C ALA A 60 2.89 7.24 -9.70
N GLY A 61 1.99 6.26 -9.58
CA GLY A 61 2.02 5.27 -8.51
C GLY A 61 3.22 4.33 -8.54
N GLY A 62 3.55 3.74 -7.40
CA GLY A 62 4.55 2.68 -7.32
C GLY A 62 4.15 1.44 -8.14
N TYR A 63 5.10 0.85 -8.86
CA TYR A 63 4.86 -0.36 -9.66
C TYR A 63 4.24 -1.50 -8.82
N ASN A 64 3.42 -2.34 -9.44
CA ASN A 64 2.61 -3.38 -8.79
C ASN A 64 1.49 -2.79 -7.90
N GLY A 65 0.76 -1.83 -8.47
CA GLY A 65 -0.55 -1.43 -7.98
C GLY A 65 -0.60 -0.23 -7.05
N GLY A 66 0.50 0.48 -6.77
CA GLY A 66 0.44 1.74 -6.02
C GLY A 66 -0.39 2.77 -6.79
N SER A 67 -1.26 3.52 -6.10
CA SER A 67 -2.09 4.50 -6.79
C SER A 67 -1.39 5.84 -7.00
N GLY A 68 -1.80 6.58 -8.04
CA GLY A 68 -1.20 7.85 -8.40
C GLY A 68 -1.41 8.94 -7.34
N GLY A 69 -0.47 9.87 -7.27
CA GLY A 69 -0.60 11.09 -6.49
C GLY A 69 -1.50 12.11 -7.18
N TYR A 70 -1.85 13.16 -6.46
CA TYR A 70 -2.80 14.16 -6.93
C TYR A 70 -2.42 15.55 -6.44
N TYR A 71 -2.51 16.54 -7.31
CA TYR A 71 -2.37 17.95 -6.97
C TYR A 71 -3.61 18.72 -7.40
N SER A 72 -4.07 19.62 -6.53
CA SER A 72 -5.12 20.60 -6.86
C SER A 72 -4.88 21.93 -6.17
N ASN A 73 -5.20 23.00 -6.90
CA ASN A 73 -5.31 24.37 -6.42
C ASN A 73 -6.69 24.90 -6.84
N ASP A 74 -7.40 25.55 -5.93
CA ASP A 74 -8.76 26.08 -6.19
C ASP A 74 -8.79 27.56 -6.62
N GLY A 75 -7.63 28.09 -7.02
CA GLY A 75 -7.46 29.46 -7.51
C GLY A 75 -7.14 30.51 -6.45
N ALA A 76 -7.27 30.23 -5.14
CA ALA A 76 -6.87 31.20 -4.10
C ALA A 76 -5.51 30.87 -3.47
N ALA A 77 -4.79 31.93 -3.10
CA ALA A 77 -3.49 31.82 -2.46
C ALA A 77 -3.57 30.97 -1.17
N GLY A 78 -2.70 29.95 -1.08
CA GLY A 78 -2.60 29.08 0.10
C GLY A 78 -3.56 27.89 0.14
N ARG A 79 -4.51 27.76 -0.81
CA ARG A 79 -5.45 26.65 -0.87
C ARG A 79 -4.95 25.53 -1.80
N ASN A 80 -3.88 24.88 -1.38
CA ASN A 80 -3.25 23.77 -2.08
C ASN A 80 -3.55 22.44 -1.40
N THR A 81 -3.89 21.44 -2.20
CA THR A 81 -3.98 20.05 -1.77
C THR A 81 -3.04 19.21 -2.63
N THR A 82 -2.18 18.44 -1.98
CA THR A 82 -1.18 17.59 -2.63
C THR A 82 -1.13 16.24 -1.94
N PHE A 83 -1.22 15.18 -2.71
CA PHE A 83 -1.04 13.80 -2.30
C PHE A 83 0.14 13.22 -3.08
N ALA A 84 1.16 12.76 -2.39
CA ALA A 84 2.14 11.87 -2.99
C ALA A 84 1.49 10.53 -3.35
N SER A 85 2.13 9.81 -4.26
CA SER A 85 1.60 8.54 -4.74
C SER A 85 1.86 7.39 -3.76
N GLY A 86 1.09 6.30 -3.87
CA GLY A 86 1.22 5.12 -3.02
C GLY A 86 2.30 4.16 -3.50
N GLY A 87 2.84 3.39 -2.56
CA GLY A 87 3.81 2.33 -2.81
C GLY A 87 3.14 1.05 -3.33
N GLY A 88 3.86 0.32 -4.17
CA GLY A 88 3.46 -0.99 -4.67
C GLY A 88 3.62 -2.12 -3.66
N LEU A 89 2.87 -3.20 -3.88
CA LEU A 89 3.01 -4.45 -3.12
C LEU A 89 4.11 -5.33 -3.70
N THR A 90 4.67 -6.20 -2.87
CA THR A 90 5.55 -7.28 -3.33
C THR A 90 4.87 -8.62 -3.12
N HIS A 91 4.90 -9.51 -4.11
CA HIS A 91 4.32 -10.84 -3.99
C HIS A 91 5.17 -11.92 -4.67
N ILE A 92 4.93 -13.17 -4.25
CA ILE A 92 5.45 -14.37 -4.89
C ILE A 92 4.26 -15.26 -5.26
N ALA A 93 4.24 -15.76 -6.50
CA ALA A 93 3.18 -16.59 -7.05
C ALA A 93 3.73 -17.70 -7.94
N THR A 94 2.86 -18.64 -8.31
CA THR A 94 3.09 -19.71 -9.29
C THR A 94 2.55 -19.37 -10.69
N GLN A 95 2.04 -18.16 -10.85
CA GLN A 95 1.54 -17.59 -12.10
C GLN A 95 2.17 -16.21 -12.30
N ASP A 96 2.51 -15.90 -13.55
CA ASP A 96 3.11 -14.63 -13.93
C ASP A 96 2.12 -13.45 -13.87
N GLY A 97 2.65 -12.24 -13.68
CA GLY A 97 1.93 -10.98 -13.73
C GLY A 97 2.01 -10.14 -12.47
N THR A 98 1.34 -8.97 -12.50
CA THR A 98 1.06 -8.20 -11.30
C THR A 98 -0.01 -8.89 -10.47
N LEU A 99 -0.11 -8.57 -9.17
CA LEU A 99 -1.15 -9.21 -8.36
C LEU A 99 -2.55 -8.91 -8.92
N SER A 100 -2.76 -7.70 -9.40
CA SER A 100 -4.01 -7.30 -10.06
C SER A 100 -4.31 -8.08 -11.35
N SER A 101 -3.30 -8.43 -12.16
CA SER A 101 -3.49 -9.20 -13.39
C SER A 101 -3.68 -10.70 -13.13
N ILE A 102 -3.06 -11.25 -12.09
CA ILE A 102 -3.35 -12.62 -11.60
C ILE A 102 -4.83 -12.69 -11.19
N GLY A 103 -5.31 -11.67 -10.48
CA GLY A 103 -6.71 -11.49 -10.15
C GLY A 103 -7.19 -12.37 -8.99
N ALA A 104 -8.25 -11.90 -8.31
CA ALA A 104 -8.75 -12.54 -7.09
C ALA A 104 -9.27 -13.98 -7.34
N ALA A 105 -9.77 -14.26 -8.55
CA ALA A 105 -10.22 -15.60 -8.94
C ALA A 105 -9.08 -16.65 -8.94
N ASN A 106 -7.83 -16.22 -9.10
CA ASN A 106 -6.65 -17.09 -9.12
C ASN A 106 -5.81 -16.96 -7.84
N ILE A 107 -6.41 -16.56 -6.72
CA ILE A 107 -5.67 -16.36 -5.47
C ILE A 107 -4.93 -17.62 -4.98
N SER A 108 -5.41 -18.81 -5.34
CA SER A 108 -4.73 -20.09 -5.08
C SER A 108 -3.35 -20.20 -5.73
N LYS A 109 -3.03 -19.35 -6.72
CA LYS A 109 -1.72 -19.25 -7.36
C LYS A 109 -0.76 -18.33 -6.63
N VAL A 110 -1.23 -17.49 -5.71
CA VAL A 110 -0.43 -16.53 -4.94
C VAL A 110 -0.01 -17.17 -3.63
N LEU A 111 1.30 -17.15 -3.34
CA LEU A 111 1.84 -17.74 -2.12
C LEU A 111 1.89 -16.72 -0.99
N ILE A 112 2.41 -15.53 -1.27
CA ILE A 112 2.63 -14.50 -0.26
C ILE A 112 2.63 -13.10 -0.85
N VAL A 113 2.14 -12.11 -0.09
CA VAL A 113 2.04 -10.69 -0.44
C VAL A 113 2.41 -9.85 0.77
N ALA A 114 3.23 -8.82 0.58
CA ALA A 114 3.40 -7.71 1.51
C ALA A 114 2.90 -6.41 0.86
N GLY A 115 1.95 -5.73 1.52
CA GLY A 115 1.36 -4.50 1.02
C GLY A 115 2.31 -3.30 1.06
N GLY A 116 2.14 -2.37 0.12
CA GLY A 116 2.85 -1.09 0.06
C GLY A 116 2.19 -0.03 0.95
N GLY A 117 2.96 0.98 1.34
CA GLY A 117 2.47 2.10 2.15
C GLY A 117 1.78 3.19 1.32
N GLY A 118 0.89 3.94 1.95
CA GLY A 118 0.24 5.12 1.36
C GLY A 118 1.20 6.30 1.25
N GLY A 119 0.93 7.20 0.32
CA GLY A 119 1.66 8.45 0.12
C GLY A 119 1.37 9.48 1.23
N ALA A 120 2.32 10.38 1.45
CA ALA A 120 2.10 11.56 2.26
C ALA A 120 1.09 12.51 1.62
N SER A 121 0.43 13.34 2.41
CA SER A 121 -0.39 14.43 1.91
C SER A 121 -0.12 15.75 2.62
N SER A 122 -0.37 16.84 1.90
CA SER A 122 -0.33 18.22 2.38
C SER A 122 -1.61 18.89 1.92
N ASN A 123 -2.46 19.26 2.87
CA ASN A 123 -3.79 19.83 2.59
C ASN A 123 -3.91 21.21 3.22
N PHE A 124 -4.67 22.11 2.61
CA PHE A 124 -5.11 23.32 3.29
C PHE A 124 -6.30 23.04 4.20
N ARG A 125 -6.46 23.85 5.25
CA ARG A 125 -7.62 23.89 6.14
C ARG A 125 -7.86 25.31 6.63
N TYR A 126 -9.00 25.55 7.26
CA TYR A 126 -9.25 26.75 8.03
C TYR A 126 -9.05 26.45 9.52
N ASP A 127 -8.35 27.32 10.23
CA ASP A 127 -8.27 27.27 11.69
C ASP A 127 -9.55 27.79 12.36
N SER A 128 -9.60 27.76 13.70
CA SER A 128 -10.75 28.24 14.48
C SER A 128 -11.05 29.74 14.30
N SER A 129 -10.10 30.51 13.74
CA SER A 129 -10.27 31.93 13.40
C SER A 129 -10.64 32.15 11.93
N GLY A 130 -10.83 31.09 11.15
CA GLY A 130 -11.17 31.15 9.72
C GLY A 130 -9.98 31.44 8.80
N LYS A 131 -8.73 31.36 9.31
CA LYS A 131 -7.52 31.59 8.52
C LYS A 131 -7.03 30.28 7.89
N ILE A 132 -6.50 30.38 6.67
CA ILE A 132 -5.92 29.23 5.95
C ILE A 132 -4.63 28.77 6.65
N CYS A 133 -4.55 27.47 6.92
CA CYS A 133 -3.37 26.77 7.41
C CYS A 133 -3.11 25.50 6.58
N THR A 134 -1.89 24.96 6.64
CA THR A 134 -1.51 23.72 5.93
C THR A 134 -1.30 22.59 6.94
N VAL A 135 -1.84 21.41 6.62
CA VAL A 135 -1.72 20.20 7.43
C VAL A 135 -0.99 19.13 6.64
N ALA A 136 0.14 18.69 7.20
CA ALA A 136 0.91 17.57 6.72
C ALA A 136 0.45 16.26 7.36
N ILE A 137 0.27 15.21 6.56
CA ILE A 137 -0.22 13.91 7.00
C ILE A 137 0.71 12.83 6.47
N GLN A 138 1.25 12.01 7.38
CA GLN A 138 2.09 10.88 7.04
C GLN A 138 1.23 9.75 6.49
N GLY A 139 1.68 9.14 5.39
CA GLY A 139 0.96 8.04 4.76
C GLY A 139 0.90 6.80 5.64
N GLY A 140 -0.15 6.01 5.49
CA GLY A 140 -0.38 4.80 6.26
C GLY A 140 0.56 3.66 5.88
N SER A 141 0.99 2.87 6.84
CA SER A 141 1.92 1.76 6.59
C SER A 141 1.28 0.63 5.78
N GLY A 142 2.03 -0.01 4.89
CA GLY A 142 1.61 -1.28 4.29
C GLY A 142 1.88 -2.46 5.23
N GLY A 143 1.26 -3.61 4.94
CA GLY A 143 1.53 -4.88 5.62
C GLY A 143 0.48 -5.34 6.61
N GLY A 144 0.85 -6.36 7.39
CA GLY A 144 -0.05 -7.03 8.31
C GLY A 144 -1.31 -7.57 7.64
N THR A 145 -2.27 -7.95 8.47
CA THR A 145 -3.61 -8.25 7.97
C THR A 145 -4.36 -6.98 7.60
N ASN A 146 -4.10 -5.82 8.18
CA ASN A 146 -5.03 -4.70 8.03
C ASN A 146 -4.47 -3.42 7.40
N GLY A 147 -3.23 -3.44 6.87
CA GLY A 147 -2.56 -2.18 6.53
C GLY A 147 -2.50 -1.24 7.75
N GLY A 148 -2.09 -0.01 7.56
CA GLY A 148 -2.09 1.02 8.60
C GLY A 148 -2.69 2.31 8.08
N ASP A 149 -3.39 2.99 8.99
CA ASP A 149 -4.01 4.28 8.71
C ASP A 149 -2.94 5.38 8.59
N PRO A 150 -3.23 6.46 7.84
CA PRO A 150 -2.38 7.63 7.84
C PRO A 150 -2.29 8.27 9.24
N ILE A 151 -1.10 8.74 9.61
CA ILE A 151 -0.84 9.36 10.91
C ILE A 151 -1.08 10.87 10.78
N LYS A 152 -2.07 11.38 11.52
CA LYS A 152 -2.47 12.79 11.54
C LYS A 152 -1.50 13.62 12.39
N SER A 153 -0.98 14.71 11.84
CA SER A 153 -0.22 15.69 12.64
C SER A 153 -1.19 16.60 13.41
N ALA A 154 -1.35 16.36 14.72
CA ALA A 154 -1.88 17.23 15.78
C ALA A 154 -3.27 17.93 15.64
N SER A 155 -3.92 17.99 14.49
CA SER A 155 -5.23 18.65 14.33
C SER A 155 -6.16 17.86 13.41
N GLY A 156 -7.32 17.44 13.95
CA GLY A 156 -8.23 16.45 13.38
C GLY A 156 -8.74 16.75 11.97
N GLY A 157 -8.27 15.98 10.99
CA GLY A 157 -9.02 15.79 9.74
C GLY A 157 -9.50 14.36 9.65
N ASP A 158 -10.60 14.14 8.96
CA ASP A 158 -11.04 12.80 8.58
C ASP A 158 -10.31 12.41 7.28
N GLY A 159 -9.78 11.18 7.19
CA GLY A 159 -8.80 10.82 6.16
C GLY A 159 -8.92 9.37 5.70
N GLY A 160 -8.20 9.05 4.62
CA GLY A 160 -8.18 7.71 4.01
C GLY A 160 -7.84 6.60 5.02
N TYR A 161 -8.19 5.38 4.66
CA TYR A 161 -8.28 4.28 5.62
C TYR A 161 -7.47 3.06 5.17
N ALA A 162 -6.98 2.33 6.16
CA ALA A 162 -6.40 1.02 5.99
C ALA A 162 -7.50 -0.05 5.81
N PRO A 163 -7.29 -1.04 4.93
CA PRO A 163 -8.26 -2.10 4.68
C PRO A 163 -8.01 -3.32 5.59
N THR A 164 -9.05 -3.96 6.13
CA THR A 164 -8.87 -5.20 6.91
C THR A 164 -8.83 -6.46 6.02
N ASN A 165 -7.93 -7.41 6.32
CA ASN A 165 -7.83 -8.74 5.65
C ASN A 165 -8.48 -9.85 6.49
N VAL A 166 -9.41 -9.52 7.38
CA VAL A 166 -10.18 -10.54 8.11
C VAL A 166 -11.12 -11.22 7.12
N ARG A 167 -10.91 -12.52 6.92
CA ARG A 167 -11.77 -13.41 6.12
C ARG A 167 -13.23 -13.22 6.53
N GLY A 168 -14.04 -12.75 5.60
CA GLY A 168 -15.50 -12.81 5.64
C GLY A 168 -16.15 -11.85 6.63
N THR A 169 -16.36 -10.60 6.25
CA THR A 169 -17.68 -9.96 6.33
C THR A 169 -17.71 -8.60 5.61
N PRO A 170 -18.88 -8.16 5.11
CA PRO A 170 -19.09 -6.88 4.43
C PRO A 170 -19.04 -5.61 5.32
N SER A 171 -18.27 -5.60 6.41
CA SER A 171 -18.34 -4.51 7.39
C SER A 171 -16.97 -4.23 8.01
N GLY A 172 -16.27 -3.20 7.50
CA GLY A 172 -14.99 -2.75 8.06
C GLY A 172 -13.96 -2.20 7.07
N ILE A 173 -14.29 -2.14 5.77
CA ILE A 173 -13.52 -1.43 4.73
C ILE A 173 -14.30 -0.15 4.37
N PRO A 174 -13.68 0.93 3.85
CA PRO A 174 -14.40 1.92 3.05
C PRO A 174 -14.94 1.20 1.80
N TYR A 175 -16.11 0.61 1.96
CA TYR A 175 -16.98 0.13 0.91
C TYR A 175 -17.43 1.35 0.11
N LEU A 176 -16.81 1.61 -1.02
CA LEU A 176 -17.41 2.46 -2.06
C LEU A 176 -17.78 1.56 -3.24
N GLY A 177 -19.06 1.18 -3.30
CA GLY A 177 -19.63 0.48 -4.46
C GLY A 177 -19.30 -1.02 -4.57
N ASN A 178 -19.24 -1.75 -3.47
CA ASN A 178 -19.15 -3.24 -3.44
C ASN A 178 -17.86 -3.90 -3.98
N LYS A 179 -16.69 -3.22 -3.99
CA LYS A 179 -15.44 -3.84 -4.49
C LYS A 179 -14.26 -3.69 -3.55
N MET A 180 -13.61 -4.82 -3.24
CA MET A 180 -12.25 -4.86 -2.71
C MET A 180 -11.27 -4.49 -3.83
N TYR A 181 -10.33 -3.59 -3.56
CA TYR A 181 -9.26 -3.27 -4.50
C TYR A 181 -8.15 -4.32 -4.39
N PHE A 182 -8.33 -5.43 -5.09
CA PHE A 182 -7.38 -6.53 -5.10
C PHE A 182 -6.13 -6.18 -5.91
N GLY A 183 -4.97 -6.23 -5.27
CA GLY A 183 -3.69 -6.01 -5.93
C GLY A 183 -3.39 -4.57 -6.34
N VAL A 184 -4.23 -3.60 -5.95
CA VAL A 184 -4.06 -2.17 -6.27
C VAL A 184 -4.51 -1.29 -5.11
N GLY A 185 -3.94 -0.10 -4.95
CA GLY A 185 -4.45 0.95 -4.08
C GLY A 185 -5.65 1.67 -4.70
N ALA A 186 -6.51 2.19 -3.85
CA ALA A 186 -7.78 2.80 -4.23
C ALA A 186 -7.80 4.31 -3.99
N GLY A 187 -8.23 5.08 -4.99
CA GLY A 187 -8.20 6.54 -4.91
C GLY A 187 -6.78 7.10 -5.02
N VAL A 188 -6.51 8.25 -4.41
CA VAL A 188 -5.23 8.97 -4.56
C VAL A 188 -4.21 8.54 -3.51
N GLY A 189 -2.97 8.30 -3.93
CA GLY A 189 -1.85 7.99 -3.04
C GLY A 189 -1.96 6.72 -2.19
N ALA A 190 -2.93 5.85 -2.41
CA ALA A 190 -3.12 4.64 -1.64
C ALA A 190 -2.09 3.56 -1.95
N GLY A 191 -1.64 2.87 -0.90
CA GLY A 191 -0.73 1.73 -1.01
C GLY A 191 -1.43 0.48 -1.56
N ALA A 192 -0.72 -0.30 -2.37
CA ALA A 192 -1.25 -1.54 -2.93
C ALA A 192 -1.19 -2.68 -1.91
N GLY A 193 -2.05 -3.69 -2.05
CA GLY A 193 -2.00 -4.88 -1.20
C GLY A 193 -2.89 -6.00 -1.73
N TYR A 194 -2.97 -7.10 -0.99
CA TYR A 194 -4.02 -8.10 -1.21
C TYR A 194 -5.41 -7.44 -1.14
N CYS A 195 -5.53 -6.55 -0.16
CA CYS A 195 -6.53 -5.50 -0.09
C CYS A 195 -5.81 -4.15 -0.13
N GLY A 196 -6.16 -3.32 -1.11
CA GLY A 196 -5.60 -1.99 -1.31
C GLY A 196 -6.02 -0.99 -0.26
N GLY A 197 -5.08 -0.13 0.13
CA GLY A 197 -5.40 1.05 0.93
C GLY A 197 -6.35 1.99 0.21
N TYR A 198 -6.91 2.96 0.94
CA TYR A 198 -7.80 3.95 0.36
C TYR A 198 -7.30 5.37 0.64
N GLY A 199 -7.36 6.23 -0.39
CA GLY A 199 -7.08 7.65 -0.29
C GLY A 199 -8.23 8.49 -0.83
N LEU A 200 -8.75 9.38 0.01
CA LEU A 200 -9.82 10.31 -0.34
C LEU A 200 -9.24 11.49 -1.13
N ASN A 201 -9.86 11.83 -2.25
CA ASN A 201 -9.53 12.99 -3.08
C ASN A 201 -10.27 14.27 -2.65
N ASN A 202 -10.73 14.38 -1.40
CA ASN A 202 -11.40 15.58 -0.92
C ASN A 202 -10.37 16.61 -0.40
N SER A 203 -10.65 17.89 -0.62
CA SER A 203 -9.71 18.99 -0.32
C SER A 203 -9.51 19.27 1.17
N TYR A 204 -10.12 18.49 2.06
CA TYR A 204 -10.21 18.78 3.50
C TYR A 204 -9.49 17.72 4.34
N GLY A 205 -8.16 17.70 4.27
CA GLY A 205 -7.37 17.05 5.32
C GLY A 205 -7.26 15.53 5.25
N SER A 206 -7.35 14.94 4.06
CA SER A 206 -7.28 13.50 3.88
C SER A 206 -5.85 12.97 3.80
N GLY A 207 -5.58 11.82 4.43
CA GLY A 207 -4.38 11.01 4.23
C GLY A 207 -4.64 9.79 3.34
N CYS A 208 -3.60 9.01 3.06
CA CYS A 208 -3.67 7.79 2.25
C CYS A 208 -3.33 6.56 3.09
N GLY A 209 -4.20 5.55 3.09
CA GLY A 209 -3.95 4.27 3.77
C GLY A 209 -2.95 3.38 3.04
N GLY A 210 -2.26 2.50 3.78
CA GLY A 210 -1.44 1.44 3.21
C GLY A 210 -2.24 0.16 2.92
N GLY A 211 -1.75 -0.66 1.99
CA GLY A 211 -2.40 -1.93 1.65
C GLY A 211 -1.98 -3.07 2.58
N CYS A 212 -2.82 -4.11 2.67
CA CYS A 212 -2.58 -5.27 3.51
C CYS A 212 -1.73 -6.36 2.82
N GLY A 213 -1.09 -7.21 3.62
CA GLY A 213 -0.42 -8.43 3.16
C GLY A 213 -1.38 -9.61 3.01
N TYR A 214 -0.87 -10.74 2.51
CA TYR A 214 -1.58 -12.02 2.42
C TYR A 214 -0.57 -13.15 2.51
N ILE A 215 -0.93 -14.23 3.20
CA ILE A 215 -0.13 -15.45 3.25
C ILE A 215 -1.08 -16.60 2.93
N SER A 216 -0.75 -17.39 1.91
CA SER A 216 -1.57 -18.53 1.53
C SER A 216 -1.61 -19.53 2.69
N PRO A 217 -2.79 -20.06 3.06
CA PRO A 217 -2.91 -21.01 4.16
C PRO A 217 -2.15 -22.34 3.94
N THR A 218 -1.59 -22.54 2.75
CA THR A 218 -0.69 -23.68 2.44
C THR A 218 0.74 -23.49 2.96
N LEU A 219 1.12 -22.27 3.37
CA LEU A 219 2.44 -21.98 3.94
C LEU A 219 2.44 -22.22 5.45
N ASN A 220 3.55 -22.71 5.99
CA ASN A 220 3.79 -22.90 7.42
C ASN A 220 4.57 -21.72 8.02
N ALA A 221 4.65 -21.64 9.36
CA ALA A 221 5.43 -20.63 10.09
C ALA A 221 5.19 -19.19 9.60
N GLN A 222 3.91 -18.81 9.50
CA GLN A 222 3.47 -17.55 8.90
C GLN A 222 3.69 -16.37 9.85
N SER A 223 4.19 -15.25 9.33
CA SER A 223 4.29 -13.99 10.07
C SER A 223 4.09 -12.80 9.13
N SER A 224 3.40 -11.77 9.59
CA SER A 224 3.14 -10.54 8.84
C SER A 224 3.17 -9.34 9.78
N SER A 225 3.72 -8.22 9.31
CA SER A 225 3.80 -7.00 10.11
C SER A 225 3.79 -5.74 9.24
N ASN A 226 3.44 -4.63 9.87
CA ASN A 226 3.37 -3.33 9.22
C ASN A 226 4.70 -2.59 9.29
N ALA A 227 4.87 -1.60 8.40
CA ALA A 227 5.88 -0.54 8.52
C ALA A 227 7.35 -1.00 8.56
N GLN A 228 7.69 -2.06 7.81
CA GLN A 228 9.02 -2.67 7.86
C GLN A 228 10.00 -2.12 6.84
N ARG A 229 9.54 -1.43 5.77
CA ARG A 229 10.45 -1.10 4.68
C ARG A 229 10.28 0.27 4.02
N ALA A 230 11.41 0.94 3.82
CA ALA A 230 11.55 2.15 3.01
C ALA A 230 12.01 1.81 1.58
N GLY A 231 11.68 2.64 0.58
CA GLY A 231 12.06 2.43 -0.82
C GLY A 231 11.27 1.33 -1.57
N ASN A 232 11.76 0.92 -2.76
CA ASN A 232 11.19 -0.11 -3.64
C ASN A 232 11.22 -1.48 -3.00
N GLY A 233 10.18 -2.31 -3.00
CA GLY A 233 10.02 -3.63 -2.36
C GLY A 233 11.20 -4.62 -2.45
N LEU A 234 11.08 -5.73 -1.73
CA LEU A 234 12.10 -6.79 -1.69
C LEU A 234 11.45 -8.17 -1.57
N ALA A 235 12.02 -9.16 -2.23
CA ALA A 235 11.69 -10.57 -2.03
C ALA A 235 12.98 -11.35 -1.74
N ILE A 236 12.93 -12.25 -0.75
CA ILE A 236 14.03 -13.13 -0.36
C ILE A 236 13.49 -14.55 -0.32
N ILE A 237 14.25 -15.49 -0.88
CA ILE A 237 13.94 -16.91 -0.87
C ILE A 237 15.16 -17.67 -0.38
N THR A 238 15.01 -18.41 0.71
CA THR A 238 16.12 -19.07 1.39
C THR A 238 15.77 -20.54 1.61
N LEU A 239 16.64 -21.46 1.16
CA LEU A 239 16.53 -22.88 1.50
C LEU A 239 16.77 -23.05 3.01
N GLN A 240 15.92 -23.81 3.69
CA GLN A 240 16.03 -24.12 5.13
C GLN A 240 16.80 -25.41 5.36
#